data_AF-A0A3D0RP90-F1
#
_entry.id   AF-A0A3D0RP90-F1
#
_cell.length_a   1.000
_cell.length_b   1.000
_cell.length_c   1.000
_cell.angle_alpha   90.00
_cell.angle_beta   90.00
_cell.angle_gamma   90.00
#
_symmetry.space_group_name_H-M   'P 1'
#
loop_
_entity.id
_entity.type
_entity.pdbx_description
1 polymer ?
#
loop_
_entity_poly.entity_id
_entity_poly.type
_entity_poly.pdbx_seq_one_letter_code
_entity_poly.pdbx_strand_id
1 'polypeptide(L)'
;VTHVMDSLAVGQNLNDPKVKNQIAAQVLPLIDDIGNPLERDTYRQALARMLKVNESALAGTTTRPQAMRRKPRGEDSSVKVESTVAAVNPRLKVETYCLSMLLKRPELVYRLDRKLEEFGLSPLAVEDFEYTDHQLLFGVLRLAVEQDEKEHQNYLNAHLPETLTTLTNDLLNQTEKIDKTYDDRLLEDLLNRLLDLRRTHATSNVNQLRFMQEDDETQGGMNIKMYQEQTMQFTRLLRSLDLAKQKIAKKQ
;
A
#
# COMPACT_ATOMS: atom_id res chain seq x y z
N VAL A 1 -0.67 -15.48 28.83
CA VAL A 1 -0.86 -15.01 27.44
C VAL A 1 0.35 -15.33 26.55
N THR A 2 1.59 -15.08 26.99
CA THR A 2 2.83 -15.46 26.29
C THR A 2 2.87 -16.93 25.84
N HIS A 3 2.58 -17.89 26.73
CA HIS A 3 2.54 -19.31 26.35
C HIS A 3 1.49 -19.67 25.28
N VAL A 4 0.39 -18.91 25.21
CA VAL A 4 -0.66 -19.11 24.17
C VAL A 4 -0.19 -18.57 22.84
N MET A 5 0.48 -17.40 22.84
CA MET A 5 1.12 -16.82 21.65
C MET A 5 2.12 -17.80 21.04
N ASP A 6 3.01 -18.36 21.86
CA ASP A 6 4.04 -19.31 21.41
C ASP A 6 3.40 -20.59 20.87
N SER A 7 2.38 -21.14 21.54
CA SER A 7 1.71 -22.37 21.10
C SER A 7 0.98 -22.25 19.76
N LEU A 8 0.45 -21.06 19.44
CA LEU A 8 -0.26 -20.80 18.18
C LEU A 8 0.70 -20.45 17.04
N ALA A 9 1.92 -20.00 17.35
CA ALA A 9 2.97 -19.72 16.38
C ALA A 9 3.73 -20.99 15.96
N VAL A 10 3.83 -21.99 16.84
CA VAL A 10 4.53 -23.25 16.56
C VAL A 10 3.84 -24.03 15.42
N GLY A 11 4.60 -24.26 14.34
CA GLY A 11 4.15 -25.03 13.17
C GLY A 11 3.32 -24.24 12.14
N GLN A 12 3.14 -22.92 12.33
CA GLN A 12 2.40 -22.05 11.41
C GLN A 12 3.34 -21.22 10.52
N ASN A 13 2.91 -20.95 9.28
CA ASN A 13 3.66 -20.08 8.38
C ASN A 13 3.38 -18.60 8.68
N LEU A 14 4.24 -18.00 9.51
CA LEU A 14 4.16 -16.59 9.91
C LEU A 14 4.48 -15.60 8.76
N ASN A 15 4.74 -16.05 7.54
CA ASN A 15 4.85 -15.18 6.37
C ASN A 15 3.52 -15.01 5.62
N ASP A 16 2.53 -15.89 5.86
CA ASP A 16 1.20 -15.80 5.23
C ASP A 16 0.32 -14.75 5.94
N PRO A 17 -0.15 -13.69 5.24
CA PRO A 17 -1.04 -12.69 5.81
C PRO A 17 -2.33 -13.26 6.42
N LYS A 18 -2.86 -14.36 5.87
CA LYS A 18 -4.08 -15.01 6.36
C LYS A 18 -3.86 -15.70 7.71
N VAL A 19 -2.72 -16.35 7.86
CA VAL A 19 -2.29 -17.00 9.11
C VAL A 19 -2.04 -15.94 10.19
N LYS A 20 -1.39 -14.82 9.85
CA LYS A 20 -1.21 -13.68 10.78
C LYS A 20 -2.54 -13.14 11.30
N ASN A 21 -3.51 -12.92 10.41
CA ASN A 21 -4.85 -12.46 10.79
C ASN A 21 -5.58 -13.47 11.67
N GLN A 22 -5.45 -14.76 11.39
CA GLN A 22 -6.07 -15.82 12.18
C GLN A 22 -5.50 -15.89 13.61
N ILE A 23 -4.17 -15.81 13.76
CA ILE A 23 -3.51 -15.79 15.07
C ILE A 23 -3.91 -14.52 15.83
N ALA A 24 -3.91 -13.36 15.17
CA ALA A 24 -4.35 -12.10 15.78
C ALA A 24 -5.80 -12.17 16.29
N ALA A 25 -6.72 -12.74 15.50
CA ALA A 25 -8.13 -12.88 15.88
C ALA A 25 -8.37 -13.78 17.09
N GLN A 26 -7.49 -14.78 17.33
CA GLN A 26 -7.59 -15.66 18.49
C GLN A 26 -6.94 -15.07 19.75
N VAL A 27 -5.85 -14.33 19.60
CA VAL A 27 -5.05 -13.84 20.74
C VAL A 27 -5.54 -12.47 21.23
N LEU A 28 -6.03 -11.58 20.35
CA LEU A 28 -6.49 -10.24 20.74
C LEU A 28 -7.59 -10.25 21.82
N PRO A 29 -8.63 -11.10 21.75
CA PRO A 29 -9.64 -11.17 22.81
C PRO A 29 -9.07 -11.51 24.19
N LEU A 30 -8.08 -12.42 24.24
CA LEU A 30 -7.42 -12.82 25.48
C LEU A 30 -6.56 -11.70 26.09
N ILE A 31 -6.02 -10.81 25.24
CA ILE A 31 -5.29 -9.63 25.67
C ILE A 31 -6.28 -8.56 26.17
N ASP A 32 -7.45 -8.43 25.55
CA ASP A 32 -8.47 -7.46 25.92
C ASP A 32 -9.15 -7.78 27.27
N ASP A 33 -9.22 -9.04 27.65
CA ASP A 33 -9.72 -9.51 28.96
C ASP A 33 -8.77 -9.19 30.14
N ILE A 34 -7.56 -8.67 29.88
CA ILE A 34 -6.61 -8.27 30.93
C ILE A 34 -7.04 -6.95 31.55
N GLY A 35 -7.29 -6.97 32.87
CA GLY A 35 -7.73 -5.80 33.63
C GLY A 35 -6.68 -4.68 33.75
N ASN A 36 -5.38 -5.00 33.68
CA ASN A 36 -4.29 -4.03 33.77
C ASN A 36 -3.97 -3.42 32.37
N PRO A 37 -4.13 -2.10 32.19
CA PRO A 37 -3.85 -1.44 30.90
C PRO A 37 -2.39 -1.57 30.44
N LEU A 38 -1.41 -1.52 31.35
CA LEU A 38 0.00 -1.60 31.01
C LEU A 38 0.39 -2.99 30.50
N GLU A 39 -0.15 -4.02 31.14
CA GLU A 39 0.06 -5.41 30.71
C GLU A 39 -0.57 -5.68 29.34
N ARG A 40 -1.78 -5.16 29.11
CA ARG A 40 -2.46 -5.26 27.81
C ARG A 40 -1.61 -4.68 26.67
N ASP A 41 -1.02 -3.51 26.87
CA ASP A 41 -0.14 -2.90 25.87
C ASP A 41 1.15 -3.71 25.67
N THR A 42 1.72 -4.23 26.76
CA THR A 42 2.92 -5.09 26.70
C THR A 42 2.66 -6.35 25.88
N TYR A 43 1.52 -7.00 26.07
CA TYR A 43 1.15 -8.21 25.31
C TYR A 43 0.74 -7.89 23.87
N ARG A 44 0.09 -6.76 23.60
CA ARG A 44 -0.16 -6.31 22.22
C ARG A 44 1.14 -6.07 21.47
N GLN A 45 2.12 -5.45 22.12
CA GLN A 45 3.43 -5.23 21.55
C GLN A 45 4.21 -6.54 21.35
N ALA A 46 4.06 -7.52 22.25
CA ALA A 46 4.62 -8.86 22.05
C ALA A 46 3.99 -9.58 20.83
N LEU A 47 2.67 -9.47 20.66
CA LEU A 47 1.96 -10.02 19.49
C LEU A 47 2.39 -9.36 18.18
N ALA A 48 2.54 -8.04 18.18
CA ALA A 48 3.00 -7.25 17.04
C ALA A 48 4.40 -7.69 16.57
N ARG A 49 5.31 -7.87 17.53
CA ARG A 49 6.67 -8.40 17.29
C ARG A 49 6.63 -9.81 16.71
N MET A 50 5.84 -10.70 17.30
CA MET A 50 5.73 -12.10 16.85
C MET A 50 5.17 -12.23 15.43
N LEU A 51 4.13 -11.45 15.09
CA LEU A 51 3.49 -11.49 13.76
C LEU A 51 4.21 -10.63 12.72
N LYS A 52 5.20 -9.84 13.11
CA LYS A 52 5.87 -8.84 12.25
C LYS A 52 4.86 -7.89 11.60
N VAL A 53 3.96 -7.31 12.42
CA VAL A 53 2.90 -6.39 12.00
C VAL A 53 2.86 -5.19 12.95
N ASN A 54 2.48 -4.00 12.46
CA ASN A 54 2.38 -2.80 13.30
C ASN A 54 1.32 -2.94 14.40
N GLU A 55 1.58 -2.39 15.59
CA GLU A 55 0.61 -2.32 16.70
C GLU A 55 -0.72 -1.67 16.27
N SER A 56 -0.68 -0.65 15.40
CA SER A 56 -1.86 0.03 14.87
C SER A 56 -2.71 -0.84 13.93
N ALA A 57 -2.11 -1.84 13.27
CA ALA A 57 -2.85 -2.79 12.44
C ALA A 57 -3.58 -3.85 13.28
N LEU A 58 -3.13 -4.10 14.51
CA LEU A 58 -3.83 -4.92 15.50
C LEU A 58 -4.94 -4.15 16.24
N ALA A 59 -4.84 -2.82 16.34
CA ALA A 59 -5.86 -1.97 16.97
C ALA A 59 -7.17 -1.89 16.16
N GLY A 60 -7.15 -2.19 14.86
CA GLY A 60 -8.32 -2.15 13.97
C GLY A 60 -9.32 -3.29 14.16
N THR A 61 -8.98 -4.32 14.94
CA THR A 61 -9.84 -5.50 15.15
C THR A 61 -10.79 -5.34 16.34
N THR A 62 -10.63 -4.29 17.16
CA THR A 62 -11.62 -3.99 18.21
C THR A 62 -12.85 -3.34 17.58
N THR A 63 -13.78 -4.15 17.12
CA THR A 63 -15.14 -3.73 16.82
C THR A 63 -15.78 -3.21 18.11
N ARG A 64 -15.69 -1.91 18.37
CA ARG A 64 -16.63 -1.24 19.28
C ARG A 64 -18.01 -1.34 18.65
N PRO A 65 -19.02 -1.94 19.30
CA PRO A 65 -20.38 -1.94 18.76
C PRO A 65 -20.93 -0.53 18.89
N GLN A 66 -20.85 0.26 17.80
CA GLN A 66 -21.60 1.50 17.73
C GLN A 66 -23.07 1.16 17.52
N ALA A 67 -23.88 1.66 18.45
CA ALA A 67 -25.30 1.41 18.57
C ALA A 67 -26.06 1.57 17.24
N MET A 68 -26.71 0.48 16.85
CA MET A 68 -27.56 0.33 15.67
C MET A 68 -28.80 1.23 15.79
N ARG A 69 -28.87 2.29 14.98
CA ARG A 69 -30.11 3.06 14.78
C ARG A 69 -30.86 2.45 13.58
N ARG A 70 -31.90 1.68 13.87
CA ARG A 70 -32.78 0.98 12.91
C ARG A 70 -33.61 1.96 12.05
N LYS A 71 -33.76 1.67 10.76
CA LYS A 71 -35.02 1.76 9.96
C LYS A 71 -34.88 1.02 8.61
N PRO A 72 -35.97 0.64 7.91
CA PRO A 72 -36.22 -0.76 7.58
C PRO A 72 -36.20 -1.11 6.08
N ARG A 73 -35.86 -2.39 5.84
CA ARG A 73 -36.31 -3.36 4.83
C ARG A 73 -36.95 -2.84 3.52
N GLY A 74 -36.27 -3.16 2.42
CA GLY A 74 -36.87 -3.54 1.14
C GLY A 74 -36.09 -4.74 0.61
N GLU A 75 -36.73 -5.90 0.53
CA GLU A 75 -36.21 -7.10 -0.12
C GLU A 75 -36.26 -6.91 -1.64
N ASP A 76 -35.20 -7.28 -2.35
CA ASP A 76 -35.36 -8.23 -3.45
C ASP A 76 -34.04 -8.92 -3.78
N SER A 77 -34.13 -10.23 -3.75
CA SER A 77 -33.09 -11.22 -3.99
C SER A 77 -32.81 -11.33 -5.49
N SER A 78 -31.54 -11.21 -5.89
CA SER A 78 -31.05 -11.91 -7.08
C SER A 78 -29.65 -12.42 -6.82
N VAL A 79 -29.53 -13.75 -6.94
CA VAL A 79 -28.32 -14.53 -6.79
C VAL A 79 -27.33 -14.09 -7.87
N LYS A 80 -26.17 -13.57 -7.47
CA LYS A 80 -25.01 -13.40 -8.36
C LYS A 80 -23.76 -13.87 -7.62
N VAL A 81 -23.25 -14.98 -8.15
CA VAL A 81 -21.96 -15.66 -7.92
C VAL A 81 -20.98 -14.83 -7.10
N GLU A 82 -20.59 -15.37 -5.95
CA GLU A 82 -19.56 -14.87 -5.05
C GLU A 82 -18.23 -14.70 -5.80
N SER A 83 -17.99 -13.50 -6.33
CA SER A 83 -16.62 -13.00 -6.41
C SER A 83 -16.22 -12.68 -4.99
N THR A 84 -15.19 -13.36 -4.48
CA THR A 84 -14.57 -13.08 -3.20
C THR A 84 -14.12 -11.61 -3.17
N VAL A 85 -14.98 -10.72 -2.69
CA VAL A 85 -14.60 -9.37 -2.25
C VAL A 85 -13.87 -9.54 -0.92
N ALA A 86 -12.65 -10.06 -1.02
CA ALA A 86 -11.61 -9.78 -0.05
C ALA A 86 -11.61 -8.26 0.15
N ALA A 87 -11.59 -7.81 1.40
CA ALA A 87 -11.58 -6.40 1.77
C ALA A 87 -10.60 -5.65 0.86
N VAL A 88 -11.12 -4.87 -0.09
CA VAL A 88 -10.31 -4.29 -1.17
C VAL A 88 -9.27 -3.38 -0.53
N ASN A 89 -8.00 -3.80 -0.60
CA ASN A 89 -6.88 -3.11 0.01
C ASN A 89 -6.89 -1.64 -0.45
N PRO A 90 -6.92 -0.65 0.47
CA PRO A 90 -6.93 0.76 0.10
C PRO A 90 -5.80 1.14 -0.86
N ARG A 91 -4.62 0.51 -0.74
CA ARG A 91 -3.49 0.73 -1.65
C ARG A 91 -3.77 0.27 -3.07
N LEU A 92 -4.40 -0.90 -3.23
CA LEU A 92 -4.81 -1.40 -4.55
C LEU A 92 -5.69 -0.37 -5.24
N LYS A 93 -6.68 0.20 -4.54
CA LYS A 93 -7.56 1.22 -5.12
C LYS A 93 -6.80 2.46 -5.58
N VAL A 94 -5.80 2.90 -4.81
CA VAL A 94 -4.98 4.07 -5.16
C VAL A 94 -4.11 3.77 -6.37
N GLU A 95 -3.44 2.62 -6.41
CA GLU A 95 -2.63 2.21 -7.57
C GLU A 95 -3.46 2.02 -8.83
N THR A 96 -4.57 1.29 -8.73
CA THR A 96 -5.54 1.09 -9.83
C THR A 96 -6.00 2.45 -10.36
N TYR A 97 -6.34 3.40 -9.48
CA TYR A 97 -6.71 4.74 -9.90
C TYR A 97 -5.55 5.46 -10.62
N CYS A 98 -4.36 5.48 -10.05
CA CYS A 98 -3.19 6.13 -10.66
C CYS A 98 -2.89 5.53 -12.05
N LEU A 99 -2.82 4.21 -12.17
CA LEU A 99 -2.58 3.55 -13.45
C LEU A 99 -3.68 3.80 -14.46
N SER A 100 -4.94 3.76 -14.04
CA SER A 100 -6.07 4.00 -14.94
C SER A 100 -6.00 5.39 -15.60
N MET A 101 -5.54 6.41 -14.87
CA MET A 101 -5.34 7.75 -15.39
C MET A 101 -4.11 7.83 -16.31
N LEU A 102 -3.02 7.21 -15.90
CA LEU A 102 -1.77 7.23 -16.67
C LEU A 102 -1.89 6.45 -17.99
N LEU A 103 -2.64 5.35 -18.02
CA LEU A 103 -2.93 4.60 -19.25
C LEU A 103 -3.79 5.42 -20.22
N LYS A 104 -4.74 6.21 -19.70
CA LYS A 104 -5.54 7.12 -20.54
C LYS A 104 -4.74 8.32 -21.04
N ARG A 105 -3.84 8.84 -20.21
CA ARG A 105 -3.03 10.03 -20.52
C ARG A 105 -1.55 9.76 -20.25
N PRO A 106 -0.86 8.99 -21.13
CA PRO A 106 0.54 8.62 -20.95
C PRO A 106 1.49 9.81 -20.76
N GLU A 107 1.18 10.94 -21.40
CA GLU A 107 1.95 12.19 -21.30
C GLU A 107 2.09 12.72 -19.86
N LEU A 108 1.17 12.36 -18.96
CA LEU A 108 1.23 12.77 -17.56
C LEU A 108 2.43 12.16 -16.83
N VAL A 109 2.98 11.04 -17.30
CA VAL A 109 4.18 10.42 -16.70
C VAL A 109 5.33 11.43 -16.68
N TYR A 110 5.62 12.06 -17.81
CA TYR A 110 6.71 13.04 -17.89
C TYR A 110 6.46 14.29 -17.05
N ARG A 111 5.20 14.75 -16.99
CA ARG A 111 4.85 15.91 -16.15
C ARG A 111 4.95 15.59 -14.65
N LEU A 112 4.60 14.37 -14.25
CA LEU A 112 4.77 13.88 -12.88
C LEU A 112 6.25 13.76 -12.53
N ASP A 113 7.07 13.21 -13.42
CA ASP A 113 8.52 13.09 -13.21
C ASP A 113 9.14 14.48 -12.97
N ARG A 114 8.82 15.47 -13.81
CA ARG A 114 9.26 16.86 -13.59
C ARG A 114 8.82 17.40 -12.23
N LYS A 115 7.59 17.11 -11.78
CA LYS A 115 7.13 17.54 -10.46
C LYS A 115 7.84 16.85 -9.31
N LEU A 116 8.12 15.56 -9.43
CA LEU A 116 8.89 14.82 -8.43
C LEU A 116 10.31 15.41 -8.34
N GLU A 117 10.95 15.68 -9.48
CA GLU A 117 12.26 16.33 -9.56
C GLU A 117 12.28 17.74 -8.96
N GLU A 118 11.24 18.55 -9.16
CA GLU A 118 11.08 19.87 -8.50
C GLU A 118 11.14 19.77 -6.96
N PHE A 119 10.76 18.62 -6.40
CA PHE A 119 10.83 18.33 -4.97
C PHE A 119 12.09 17.56 -4.55
N GLY A 120 13.01 17.29 -5.48
CA GLY A 120 14.22 16.49 -5.24
C GLY A 120 13.93 15.00 -5.03
N LEU A 121 12.80 14.51 -5.53
CA LEU A 121 12.42 13.10 -5.50
C LEU A 121 12.80 12.42 -6.81
N SER A 122 13.02 11.12 -6.77
CA SER A 122 13.26 10.33 -7.98
C SER A 122 12.02 10.33 -8.90
N PRO A 123 12.21 10.16 -10.23
CA PRO A 123 11.12 9.89 -11.16
C PRO A 123 10.23 8.72 -10.74
N LEU A 124 9.00 8.65 -11.25
CA LEU A 124 8.05 7.58 -10.99
C LEU A 124 8.58 6.24 -11.49
N ALA A 125 8.68 5.25 -10.62
CA ALA A 125 9.31 3.97 -10.94
C ALA A 125 8.33 2.80 -10.75
N VAL A 126 8.70 1.62 -11.25
CA VAL A 126 7.86 0.41 -11.08
C VAL A 126 7.73 0.07 -9.60
N GLU A 127 8.73 0.36 -8.78
CA GLU A 127 8.75 0.12 -7.34
C GLU A 127 7.74 0.98 -6.55
N ASP A 128 7.12 1.97 -7.20
CA ASP A 128 6.02 2.76 -6.60
C ASP A 128 4.69 1.98 -6.56
N PHE A 129 4.61 0.84 -7.25
CA PHE A 129 3.45 -0.05 -7.27
C PHE A 129 3.75 -1.36 -6.53
N GLU A 130 2.82 -1.83 -5.70
CA GLU A 130 2.96 -3.05 -4.89
C GLU A 130 2.61 -4.32 -5.69
N TYR A 131 1.64 -4.22 -6.61
CA TYR A 131 1.12 -5.38 -7.35
C TYR A 131 1.95 -5.65 -8.61
N THR A 132 2.38 -6.90 -8.81
CA THR A 132 3.22 -7.27 -9.97
C THR A 132 2.58 -6.91 -11.32
N ASP A 133 1.28 -7.13 -11.48
CA ASP A 133 0.58 -6.77 -12.71
C ASP A 133 0.58 -5.26 -12.97
N HIS A 134 0.52 -4.46 -11.90
CA HIS A 134 0.62 -3.00 -11.96
C HIS A 134 2.04 -2.54 -12.32
N GLN A 135 3.06 -3.18 -11.75
CA GLN A 135 4.46 -2.92 -12.09
C GLN A 135 4.74 -3.21 -13.57
N LEU A 136 4.26 -4.35 -14.08
CA LEU A 136 4.39 -4.72 -15.49
C LEU A 136 3.69 -3.73 -16.41
N LEU A 137 2.43 -3.35 -16.09
CA LEU A 137 1.69 -2.33 -16.83
C LEU A 137 2.43 -1.00 -16.87
N PHE A 138 2.91 -0.54 -15.71
CA PHE A 138 3.66 0.72 -15.63
C PHE A 138 4.97 0.65 -16.41
N GLY A 139 5.68 -0.49 -16.37
CA GLY A 139 6.90 -0.70 -17.14
C GLY A 139 6.67 -0.55 -18.65
N VAL A 140 5.62 -1.16 -19.19
CA VAL A 140 5.26 -1.01 -20.62
C VAL A 140 4.81 0.40 -20.94
N LEU A 141 4.04 1.05 -20.05
CA LEU A 141 3.65 2.45 -20.20
C LEU A 141 4.86 3.38 -20.23
N ARG A 142 5.85 3.14 -19.38
CA ARG A 142 7.07 3.94 -19.33
C ARG A 142 7.86 3.80 -20.64
N LEU A 143 8.02 2.58 -21.14
CA LEU A 143 8.60 2.34 -22.46
C LEU A 143 7.82 3.04 -23.58
N ALA A 144 6.48 3.04 -23.51
CA ALA A 144 5.64 3.71 -24.49
C ALA A 144 5.83 5.22 -24.52
N VAL A 145 6.16 5.84 -23.38
CA VAL A 145 6.41 7.29 -23.23
C VAL A 145 7.86 7.66 -23.56
N GLU A 146 8.81 6.76 -23.33
CA GLU A 146 10.24 6.99 -23.60
C GLU A 146 10.60 6.80 -25.08
N GLN A 147 9.84 5.99 -25.81
CA GLN A 147 10.03 5.79 -27.26
C GLN A 147 9.37 6.90 -28.08
N ASP A 148 9.98 7.25 -29.22
CA ASP A 148 9.50 8.27 -30.16
C ASP A 148 8.98 7.70 -31.51
N GLU A 149 8.87 6.37 -31.64
CA GLU A 149 8.60 5.70 -32.91
C GLU A 149 7.11 5.60 -33.25
N LYS A 150 6.27 5.36 -32.24
CA LYS A 150 4.83 5.12 -32.39
C LYS A 150 4.05 6.02 -31.43
N GLU A 151 2.79 6.22 -31.74
CA GLU A 151 1.86 6.78 -30.77
C GLU A 151 1.75 5.87 -29.53
N HIS A 152 1.73 6.47 -28.34
CA HIS A 152 1.73 5.78 -27.04
C HIS A 152 0.71 4.64 -26.95
N GLN A 153 -0.54 4.90 -27.37
CA GLN A 153 -1.62 3.89 -27.31
C GLN A 153 -1.35 2.70 -28.23
N ASN A 154 -0.78 2.94 -29.41
CA ASN A 154 -0.41 1.89 -30.35
C ASN A 154 0.75 1.04 -29.81
N TYR A 155 1.70 1.67 -29.10
CA TYR A 155 2.77 0.94 -28.43
C TYR A 155 2.23 0.06 -27.29
N LEU A 156 1.39 0.62 -26.42
CA LEU A 156 0.74 -0.11 -25.33
C LEU A 156 -0.01 -1.36 -25.85
N ASN A 157 -0.85 -1.20 -26.87
CA ASN A 157 -1.62 -2.30 -27.44
C ASN A 157 -0.75 -3.41 -28.05
N ALA A 158 0.44 -3.06 -28.57
CA ALA A 158 1.34 -4.03 -29.20
C ALA A 158 2.25 -4.76 -28.21
N HIS A 159 2.57 -4.13 -27.07
CA HIS A 159 3.58 -4.62 -26.13
C HIS A 159 3.03 -5.10 -24.79
N LEU A 160 1.74 -4.88 -24.51
CA LEU A 160 1.11 -5.42 -23.31
C LEU A 160 0.90 -6.94 -23.43
N PRO A 161 1.31 -7.73 -22.42
CA PRO A 161 1.03 -9.16 -22.38
C PRO A 161 -0.48 -9.45 -22.43
N GLU A 162 -0.89 -10.47 -23.19
CA GLU A 162 -2.29 -10.85 -23.31
C GLU A 162 -2.94 -11.17 -21.95
N THR A 163 -2.16 -11.63 -20.98
CA THR A 163 -2.61 -11.92 -19.61
C THR A 163 -3.10 -10.67 -18.87
N LEU A 164 -2.66 -9.47 -19.26
CA LEU A 164 -3.04 -8.20 -18.65
C LEU A 164 -4.20 -7.51 -19.38
N THR A 165 -4.74 -8.11 -20.44
CA THR A 165 -5.80 -7.51 -21.27
C THR A 165 -7.07 -7.22 -20.46
N THR A 166 -7.50 -8.17 -19.62
CA THR A 166 -8.69 -8.00 -18.76
C THR A 166 -8.50 -6.85 -17.77
N LEU A 167 -7.36 -6.83 -17.08
CA LEU A 167 -6.99 -5.76 -16.15
C LEU A 167 -6.93 -4.39 -16.86
N THR A 168 -6.30 -4.33 -18.03
CA THR A 168 -6.17 -3.09 -18.81
C THR A 168 -7.55 -2.56 -19.21
N ASN A 169 -8.42 -3.43 -19.72
CA ASN A 169 -9.79 -3.05 -20.07
C ASN A 169 -10.59 -2.57 -18.85
N ASP A 170 -10.46 -3.26 -17.71
CA ASP A 170 -11.12 -2.86 -16.46
C ASP A 170 -10.63 -1.47 -15.99
N LEU A 171 -9.33 -1.19 -16.10
CA LEU A 171 -8.74 0.12 -15.78
C LEU A 171 -9.25 1.23 -16.71
N LEU A 172 -9.32 0.98 -18.02
CA LEU A 172 -9.78 1.95 -19.00
C LEU A 172 -11.30 2.24 -18.87
N ASN A 173 -12.10 1.24 -18.49
CA ASN A 173 -13.53 1.38 -18.27
C ASN A 173 -13.86 2.19 -17.00
N GLN A 174 -13.06 2.04 -15.93
CA GLN A 174 -13.27 2.76 -14.66
C GLN A 174 -13.16 4.29 -14.79
N THR A 175 -12.53 4.77 -15.86
CA THR A 175 -12.16 6.17 -16.02
C THR A 175 -13.05 6.94 -16.99
N GLU A 176 -14.07 6.32 -17.58
CA GLU A 176 -15.04 6.99 -18.47
C GLU A 176 -15.76 8.17 -17.80
N LYS A 177 -15.91 8.15 -16.47
CA LYS A 177 -16.58 9.22 -15.71
C LYS A 177 -15.70 10.44 -15.43
N ILE A 178 -14.39 10.36 -15.69
CA ILE A 178 -13.37 11.30 -15.15
C ILE A 178 -12.84 12.26 -16.23
N ASP A 179 -13.26 12.08 -17.48
CA ASP A 179 -12.85 12.86 -18.66
C ASP A 179 -13.10 14.38 -18.55
N LYS A 180 -13.90 14.82 -17.57
CA LYS A 180 -14.23 16.25 -17.34
C LYS A 180 -13.24 16.99 -16.44
N THR A 181 -12.21 16.32 -15.92
CA THR A 181 -11.22 16.96 -15.03
C THR A 181 -10.10 17.62 -15.83
N TYR A 182 -9.78 18.88 -15.52
CA TYR A 182 -8.62 19.60 -16.07
C TYR A 182 -7.30 18.89 -15.74
N ASP A 183 -6.40 18.81 -16.71
CA ASP A 183 -5.11 18.12 -16.61
C ASP A 183 -4.29 18.53 -15.38
N ASP A 184 -4.27 19.83 -15.04
CA ASP A 184 -3.48 20.32 -13.91
C ASP A 184 -4.03 19.82 -12.55
N ARG A 185 -5.35 19.78 -12.41
CA ARG A 185 -6.00 19.23 -11.19
C ARG A 185 -5.79 17.73 -11.10
N LEU A 186 -5.88 17.04 -12.23
CA LEU A 186 -5.62 15.61 -12.31
C LEU A 186 -4.16 15.31 -11.95
N LEU A 187 -3.22 16.06 -12.49
CA LEU A 187 -1.80 15.91 -12.22
C LEU A 187 -1.50 16.10 -10.73
N GLU A 188 -2.08 17.12 -10.11
CA GLU A 188 -1.88 17.38 -8.68
C GLU A 188 -2.51 16.30 -7.79
N ASP A 189 -3.68 15.77 -8.14
CA ASP A 189 -4.30 14.63 -7.44
C ASP A 189 -3.45 13.36 -7.58
N LEU A 190 -2.96 13.06 -8.79
CA LEU A 190 -2.06 11.93 -9.04
C LEU A 190 -0.76 12.06 -8.25
N LEU A 191 -0.14 13.24 -8.29
CA LEU A 191 1.08 13.52 -7.53
C LEU A 191 0.85 13.30 -6.04
N ASN A 192 -0.26 13.82 -5.50
CA ASN A 192 -0.60 13.62 -4.09
C ASN A 192 -0.72 12.14 -3.73
N ARG A 193 -1.45 11.35 -4.52
CA ARG A 193 -1.64 9.92 -4.27
C ARG A 193 -0.33 9.13 -4.36
N LEU A 194 0.51 9.43 -5.34
CA LEU A 194 1.82 8.79 -5.51
C LEU A 194 2.76 9.12 -4.34
N LEU A 195 2.75 10.37 -3.86
CA LEU A 195 3.50 10.75 -2.66
C LEU A 195 3.02 10.00 -1.41
N ASP A 196 1.72 9.75 -1.29
CA ASP A 196 1.16 8.95 -0.18
C ASP A 196 1.56 7.47 -0.29
N LEU A 197 1.58 6.90 -1.49
CA LEU A 197 2.10 5.54 -1.73
C LEU A 197 3.58 5.44 -1.33
N ARG A 198 4.42 6.34 -1.82
CA ARG A 198 5.85 6.40 -1.46
C ARG A 198 6.08 6.54 0.04
N ARG A 199 5.31 7.42 0.70
CA ARG A 199 5.42 7.64 2.15
C ARG A 199 5.06 6.38 2.91
N THR A 200 4.01 5.70 2.47
CA THR A 200 3.53 4.45 3.06
C THR A 200 4.57 3.34 2.90
N HIS A 201 5.16 3.20 1.71
CA HIS A 201 6.24 2.25 1.42
C HIS A 201 7.49 2.54 2.27
N ALA A 202 7.97 3.79 2.28
CA ALA A 202 9.13 4.19 3.07
C ALA A 202 8.94 3.97 4.57
N THR A 203 7.74 4.24 5.10
CA THR A 203 7.40 3.96 6.51
C THR A 203 7.45 2.45 6.80
N SER A 204 6.92 1.64 5.89
CA SER A 204 6.96 0.17 6.02
C SER A 204 8.41 -0.34 6.05
N ASN A 205 9.27 0.17 5.17
CA ASN A 205 10.67 -0.24 5.11
C ASN A 205 11.46 0.18 6.35
N VAL A 206 11.24 1.39 6.88
CA VAL A 206 11.85 1.81 8.16
C VAL A 206 11.46 0.85 9.29
N ASN A 207 10.19 0.45 9.35
CA ASN A 207 9.73 -0.47 10.39
C ASN A 207 10.33 -1.88 10.20
N GLN A 208 10.39 -2.39 8.97
CA GLN A 208 11.03 -3.67 8.67
C GLN A 208 12.52 -3.67 9.03
N LEU A 209 13.25 -2.62 8.65
CA LEU A 209 14.67 -2.47 8.95
C LEU A 209 14.93 -2.39 10.45
N ARG A 210 14.03 -1.78 11.23
CA ARG A 210 14.13 -1.79 12.71
C ARG A 210 14.10 -3.22 13.25
N PHE A 211 13.15 -4.04 12.82
CA PHE A 211 13.09 -5.44 13.24
C PHE A 211 14.32 -6.23 12.80
N MET A 212 14.82 -5.99 11.58
CA MET A 212 16.05 -6.64 11.10
C MET A 212 17.29 -6.23 11.90
N GLN A 213 17.37 -4.99 12.37
CA GLN A 213 18.44 -4.53 13.26
C GLN A 213 18.37 -5.22 14.62
N GLU A 214 17.18 -5.27 15.24
CA GLU A 214 16.97 -5.96 16.52
C GLU A 214 17.35 -7.46 16.41
N ASP A 215 16.93 -8.14 15.33
CA ASP A 215 17.28 -9.55 15.09
C ASP A 215 18.79 -9.74 14.85
N ASP A 216 19.44 -8.90 14.03
CA ASP A 216 20.88 -9.00 13.71
C ASP A 216 21.77 -8.69 14.93
N GLU A 217 21.36 -7.75 15.79
CA GLU A 217 22.02 -7.47 17.07
C GLU A 217 22.10 -8.71 17.97
N THR A 218 21.05 -9.53 17.99
CA THR A 218 21.07 -10.80 18.75
C THR A 218 21.94 -11.89 18.12
N GLN A 219 22.21 -11.80 16.81
CA GLN A 219 22.93 -12.81 16.03
C GLN A 219 24.41 -12.44 15.77
N GLY A 220 24.93 -11.39 16.40
CA GLY A 220 26.34 -11.00 16.31
C GLY A 220 26.61 -9.76 15.43
N GLY A 221 25.58 -9.12 14.89
CA GLY A 221 25.62 -7.74 14.41
C GLY A 221 26.39 -7.49 13.11
N MET A 222 26.48 -8.49 12.22
CA MET A 222 27.30 -8.41 11.01
C MET A 222 26.73 -7.43 9.97
N ASN A 223 25.42 -7.22 9.92
CA ASN A 223 24.72 -6.39 8.93
C ASN A 223 24.17 -5.08 9.50
N ILE A 224 24.30 -4.82 10.81
CA ILE A 224 23.78 -3.62 11.49
C ILE A 224 24.09 -2.33 10.72
N LYS A 225 25.34 -2.13 10.26
CA LYS A 225 25.73 -0.91 9.55
C LYS A 225 24.96 -0.71 8.24
N MET A 226 24.72 -1.79 7.49
CA MET A 226 23.94 -1.75 6.25
C MET A 226 22.49 -1.35 6.55
N TYR A 227 21.86 -1.97 7.54
CA TYR A 227 20.48 -1.64 7.90
C TYR A 227 20.34 -0.22 8.44
N GLN A 228 21.34 0.28 9.17
CA GLN A 228 21.38 1.67 9.65
C GLN A 228 21.45 2.64 8.47
N GLU A 229 22.31 2.37 7.49
CA GLU A 229 22.40 3.20 6.28
C GLU A 229 21.07 3.23 5.51
N GLN A 230 20.45 2.06 5.29
CA GLN A 230 19.14 1.98 4.63
C GLN A 230 18.05 2.73 5.41
N THR A 231 18.06 2.61 6.75
CA THR A 231 17.12 3.36 7.61
C THR A 231 17.31 4.87 7.45
N MET A 232 18.55 5.34 7.38
CA MET A 232 18.84 6.75 7.13
C MET A 232 18.35 7.20 5.75
N GLN A 233 18.50 6.38 4.71
CA GLN A 233 18.00 6.67 3.37
C GLN A 233 16.47 6.84 3.36
N PHE A 234 15.72 5.88 3.91
CA PHE A 234 14.26 6.00 3.99
C PHE A 234 13.78 7.15 4.89
N THR A 235 14.51 7.45 5.96
CA THR A 235 14.19 8.60 6.83
C THR A 235 14.38 9.93 6.09
N ARG A 236 15.43 10.05 5.27
CA ARG A 236 15.63 11.22 4.40
C ARG A 236 14.52 11.31 3.36
N LEU A 237 14.13 10.18 2.74
CA LEU A 237 13.03 10.13 1.79
C LEU A 237 11.70 10.60 2.42
N LEU A 238 11.35 10.10 3.62
CA LEU A 238 10.16 10.52 4.35
C LEU A 238 10.14 12.05 4.56
N ARG A 239 11.27 12.63 4.97
CA ARG A 239 11.40 14.08 5.13
C ARG A 239 11.16 14.83 3.82
N SER A 240 11.72 14.37 2.69
CA SER A 240 11.47 15.00 1.39
C SER A 240 10.02 14.89 0.94
N LEU A 241 9.36 13.75 1.19
CA LEU A 241 7.95 13.54 0.88
C LEU A 241 7.04 14.45 1.71
N ASP A 242 7.31 14.57 3.01
CA ASP A 242 6.55 15.45 3.90
C ASP A 242 6.71 16.94 3.49
N LEU A 243 7.93 17.36 3.10
CA LEU A 243 8.17 18.71 2.57
C LEU A 243 7.44 18.97 1.25
N ALA A 244 7.42 17.99 0.34
CA ALA A 244 6.68 18.07 -0.92
C ALA A 244 5.18 18.24 -0.66
N LYS A 245 4.61 17.40 0.21
CA LYS A 245 3.20 17.47 0.63
C LYS A 245 2.83 18.83 1.24
N GLN A 246 3.68 19.38 2.11
CA GLN A 246 3.47 20.70 2.69
C GLN A 246 3.49 21.82 1.64
N LYS A 247 4.40 21.74 0.65
CA LYS A 247 4.48 22.74 -0.43
C LYS A 247 3.26 22.68 -1.35
N ILE A 248 2.76 21.48 -1.65
CA ILE A 248 1.53 21.29 -2.44
C ILE A 248 0.33 21.87 -1.70
N ALA A 249 0.17 21.55 -0.40
CA ALA A 249 -0.93 22.08 0.41
C ALA A 249 -0.93 23.61 0.56
N LYS A 250 0.23 24.26 0.49
CA LYS A 250 0.34 25.74 0.51
C LYS A 250 0.00 26.41 -0.82
N LYS A 251 -0.06 25.66 -1.91
CA LYS A 251 -0.36 26.16 -3.25
C LYS A 251 -1.85 26.12 -3.58
N GLN A 252 -2.63 25.38 -2.79
CA GLN A 252 -4.09 25.25 -2.86
C GLN A 252 -4.78 26.37 -2.06
#